data_AF-A0A414RIL3-F1
#
_entry.id   AF-A0A414RIL3-F1
#
_cell.length_a   1.000
_cell.length_b   1.000
_cell.length_c   1.000
_cell.angle_alpha   90.00
_cell.angle_beta   90.00
_cell.angle_gamma   90.00
#
_symmetry.space_group_name_H-M   'P 1'
#
loop_
_entity.id
_entity.type
_entity.pdbx_description
1 polymer ?
#
loop_
_entity_poly.entity_id
_entity_poly.type
_entity_poly.pdbx_seq_one_letter_code
_entity_poly.pdbx_strand_id
1 'polypeptide(L)'
;MNIIAKNPYRYLGVYSNSPTKERVANKGKMNAFLKVGKSVSFPLDLPYILPSIERTIETIANAESELTLPTDQIRFAQFWWMNATPLDGIAFNHLINGNMNMAQSIWEKKNDVSSLQNRFLLSALNNDWSSAIRYAENLYTNFSEEFIAKVIGEEMPVSTPLWQMFIDSLAKSGTNLLSFMDILTNTEWKNYIAEITVVPLIDTINNAINLAKSSKGKGSQARFKAGEKLMASTKSALSQIKKSLPASDIRYQTITDKLATEILQCGIDYFNDTEDDDAAQKAMTLQNYALSIAVGKLAKDRCKENVDILKSIGKEYLVRKELAQLTTYIKELRRDNSAKDPLLGLMLFGRGIPDITRTVDKCIPLLNSMKDKLGFGSDLYMNVSSAVASSAINALVDVVNLQQTLSMGDNTKLKSVISEAVILMSTIGNMDMDAKTRNYYSGNKNTLVSIDNRLNPSGGCYIATMVYGNYDHPQVMVLRDFRDSYLAKRYWGKQFIKIYYKYSPKLVEKLTEHKKINRMIKNILDVFVEHLKRNKK
;
A
#
# COMPACT_ATOMS: atom_id res chain seq x y z
N MET A 1 17.38 -37.44 13.92
CA MET A 1 18.46 -36.46 13.64
C MET A 1 19.69 -37.16 13.08
N ASN A 2 20.40 -36.52 12.13
CA ASN A 2 21.62 -37.09 11.55
C ASN A 2 22.73 -37.36 12.58
N ILE A 3 22.91 -36.49 13.57
CA ILE A 3 23.96 -36.64 14.61
C ILE A 3 23.77 -37.88 15.51
N ILE A 4 22.55 -38.40 15.63
CA ILE A 4 22.25 -39.66 16.34
C ILE A 4 22.36 -40.84 15.36
N ALA A 5 21.71 -40.74 14.19
CA ALA A 5 21.66 -41.85 13.23
C ALA A 5 23.04 -42.18 12.62
N LYS A 6 23.91 -41.18 12.47
CA LYS A 6 25.28 -41.30 11.94
C LYS A 6 26.33 -41.09 13.02
N ASN A 7 25.99 -41.32 14.29
CA ASN A 7 26.92 -41.12 15.38
C ASN A 7 28.12 -42.09 15.27
N PRO A 8 29.37 -41.65 15.47
CA PRO A 8 30.53 -42.53 15.34
C PRO A 8 30.55 -43.68 16.35
N TYR A 9 30.01 -43.49 17.56
CA TYR A 9 29.85 -44.60 18.52
C TYR A 9 28.89 -45.68 18.01
N ARG A 10 27.87 -45.28 17.23
CA ARG A 10 26.98 -46.22 16.53
C ARG A 10 27.74 -47.03 15.48
N TYR A 11 28.52 -46.36 14.64
CA TYR A 11 29.33 -47.04 13.62
C TYR A 11 30.29 -48.05 14.25
N LEU A 12 30.85 -47.73 15.41
CA LEU A 12 31.73 -48.62 16.18
C LEU A 12 30.98 -49.65 17.05
N GLY A 13 29.65 -49.61 17.11
CA GLY A 13 28.83 -50.60 17.81
C GLY A 13 29.04 -50.61 19.33
N VAL A 14 29.35 -49.46 19.93
CA VAL A 14 29.69 -49.31 21.35
C VAL A 14 28.85 -48.23 22.04
N TYR A 15 28.86 -48.21 23.37
CA TYR A 15 28.30 -47.11 24.16
C TYR A 15 29.25 -45.90 24.16
N SER A 16 28.74 -44.73 24.51
CA SER A 16 29.54 -43.50 24.61
C SER A 16 30.61 -43.55 25.70
N ASN A 17 30.41 -44.39 26.72
CA ASN A 17 31.33 -44.64 27.82
C ASN A 17 32.09 -45.99 27.71
N SER A 18 32.04 -46.65 26.54
CA SER A 18 32.80 -47.88 26.34
C SER A 18 34.31 -47.60 26.32
N PRO A 19 35.14 -48.41 27.00
CA PRO A 19 36.59 -48.24 26.98
C PRO A 19 37.17 -48.31 25.57
N THR A 20 38.28 -47.60 25.32
CA THR A 20 39.00 -47.61 24.02
C THR A 20 39.34 -49.03 23.55
N LYS A 21 39.66 -49.93 24.48
CA LYS A 21 39.92 -51.35 24.16
C LYS A 21 38.73 -52.03 23.47
N GLU A 22 37.50 -51.74 23.90
CA GLU A 22 36.28 -52.30 23.30
C GLU A 22 36.06 -51.74 21.89
N ARG A 23 36.27 -50.43 21.69
CA ARG A 23 36.22 -49.77 20.38
C ARG A 23 37.18 -50.43 19.38
N VAL A 24 38.44 -50.65 19.78
CA VAL A 24 39.46 -51.29 18.95
C VAL A 24 39.11 -52.74 18.64
N ALA A 25 38.60 -53.48 19.62
CA ALA A 25 38.17 -54.87 19.42
C ALA A 25 37.00 -54.96 18.42
N ASN A 26 35.98 -54.10 18.55
CA ASN A 26 34.85 -54.06 17.63
C ASN A 26 35.29 -53.68 16.22
N LYS A 27 36.17 -52.68 16.05
CA LYS A 27 36.76 -52.34 14.75
C LYS A 27 37.46 -53.54 14.10
N GLY A 28 38.28 -54.27 14.86
CA GLY A 28 38.95 -55.49 14.39
C GLY A 28 37.95 -56.53 13.88
N LYS A 29 36.89 -56.78 14.65
CA LYS A 29 35.78 -57.67 14.27
C LYS A 29 35.10 -57.20 12.98
N MET A 30 34.73 -55.92 12.88
CA MET A 30 34.05 -55.40 11.68
C MET A 30 34.93 -55.52 10.44
N ASN A 31 36.21 -55.15 10.53
CA ASN A 31 37.15 -55.26 9.41
C ASN A 31 37.32 -56.71 8.93
N ALA A 32 37.30 -57.69 9.82
CA ALA A 32 37.38 -59.09 9.45
C ALA A 32 36.14 -59.55 8.65
N PHE A 33 34.94 -59.14 9.06
CA PHE A 33 33.69 -59.46 8.36
C PHE A 33 33.60 -58.76 7.00
N LEU A 34 33.94 -57.47 6.94
CA LEU A 34 33.85 -56.69 5.71
C LEU A 34 34.88 -57.14 4.66
N LYS A 35 36.08 -57.59 5.08
CA LYS A 35 37.08 -58.18 4.17
C LYS A 35 36.59 -59.41 3.42
N VAL A 36 35.65 -60.17 4.01
CA VAL A 36 35.04 -61.35 3.37
C VAL A 36 33.67 -61.05 2.76
N GLY A 37 33.34 -59.76 2.56
CA GLY A 37 32.09 -59.33 1.93
C GLY A 37 30.84 -59.55 2.79
N LYS A 38 30.98 -59.74 4.10
CA LYS A 38 29.85 -59.94 5.03
C LYS A 38 29.56 -58.67 5.82
N SER A 39 28.28 -58.40 6.06
CA SER A 39 27.84 -57.36 6.97
C SER A 39 27.99 -57.78 8.43
N VAL A 40 28.04 -56.79 9.32
CA VAL A 40 28.15 -56.96 10.77
C VAL A 40 27.05 -56.16 11.46
N SER A 41 26.36 -56.79 12.40
CA SER A 41 25.33 -56.18 13.23
C SER A 41 25.73 -56.16 14.70
N PHE A 42 25.26 -55.13 15.40
CA PHE A 42 25.46 -54.93 16.82
C PHE A 42 24.11 -54.68 17.51
N PRO A 43 23.97 -55.02 18.80
CA PRO A 43 22.74 -54.72 19.55
C PRO A 43 22.35 -53.23 19.50
N LEU A 44 23.34 -52.34 19.49
CA LEU A 44 23.14 -50.88 19.41
C LEU A 44 22.79 -50.35 18.01
N ASP A 45 22.59 -51.23 17.03
CA ASP A 45 22.02 -50.83 15.73
C ASP A 45 20.56 -50.39 15.87
N LEU A 46 19.85 -50.97 16.85
CA LEU A 46 18.50 -50.63 17.32
C LEU A 46 17.49 -50.42 16.15
N PRO A 47 17.24 -51.47 15.34
CA PRO A 47 16.44 -51.35 14.11
C PRO A 47 14.98 -50.94 14.33
N TYR A 48 14.46 -51.09 15.55
CA TYR A 48 13.11 -50.67 15.91
C TYR A 48 12.96 -49.15 16.08
N ILE A 49 14.05 -48.41 16.27
CA ILE A 49 14.03 -46.97 16.56
C ILE A 49 14.97 -46.13 15.70
N LEU A 50 15.97 -46.75 15.07
CA LEU A 50 16.95 -46.08 14.21
C LEU A 50 16.88 -46.63 12.79
N PRO A 51 17.17 -45.79 11.78
CA PRO A 51 17.23 -46.23 10.39
C PRO A 51 18.35 -47.25 10.20
N SER A 52 18.26 -48.09 9.17
CA SER A 52 19.33 -49.05 8.82
C SER A 52 20.70 -48.39 8.73
N ILE A 53 21.73 -49.07 9.20
CA ILE A 53 23.11 -48.61 9.15
C ILE A 53 23.92 -49.47 8.18
N GLU A 54 24.63 -48.81 7.28
CA GLU A 54 25.60 -49.44 6.40
C GLU A 54 27.00 -49.18 6.92
N ARG A 55 27.79 -50.24 7.08
CA ARG A 55 29.19 -50.16 7.52
C ARG A 55 30.11 -50.60 6.40
N THR A 56 31.00 -49.69 5.99
CA THR A 56 32.14 -49.96 5.12
C THR A 56 33.44 -49.73 5.88
N ILE A 57 34.55 -50.26 5.35
CA ILE A 57 35.90 -50.03 5.92
C ILE A 57 36.17 -48.53 6.08
N GLU A 58 35.74 -47.72 5.11
CA GLU A 58 35.88 -46.27 5.13
C GLU A 58 35.03 -45.63 6.24
N THR A 59 33.74 -45.96 6.34
CA THR A 59 32.88 -45.38 7.40
C THR A 59 33.36 -45.71 8.82
N ILE A 60 33.95 -46.89 9.02
CA ILE A 60 34.50 -47.31 10.31
C ILE A 60 35.79 -46.54 10.62
N ALA A 61 36.67 -46.36 9.63
CA ALA A 61 37.89 -45.57 9.79
C ALA A 61 37.55 -44.10 10.08
N ASN A 62 36.55 -43.53 9.40
CA ASN A 62 36.06 -42.18 9.64
C ASN A 62 35.50 -42.03 11.06
N ALA A 63 34.67 -42.96 11.52
CA ALA A 63 34.10 -42.93 12.87
C ALA A 63 35.18 -43.01 13.97
N GLU A 64 36.25 -43.77 13.75
CA GLU A 64 37.38 -43.81 14.67
C GLU A 64 38.15 -42.49 14.67
N SER A 65 38.41 -41.92 13.48
CA SER A 65 39.07 -40.63 13.33
C SER A 65 38.29 -39.52 14.03
N GLU A 66 36.97 -39.48 13.88
CA GLU A 66 36.06 -38.54 14.56
C GLU A 66 36.08 -38.67 16.09
N LEU A 67 36.50 -39.81 16.63
CA LEU A 67 36.58 -40.06 18.08
C LEU A 67 38.03 -40.09 18.59
N THR A 68 38.94 -39.41 17.88
CA THR A 68 40.35 -39.30 18.29
C THR A 68 40.51 -38.29 19.43
N LEU A 69 39.91 -37.10 19.30
CA LEU A 69 40.03 -36.04 20.30
C LEU A 69 39.03 -36.23 21.45
N PRO A 70 39.44 -36.01 22.72
CA PRO A 70 38.53 -36.07 23.88
C PRO A 70 37.30 -35.17 23.74
N THR A 71 37.47 -33.96 23.20
CA THR A 71 36.39 -33.00 22.98
C THR A 71 35.36 -33.49 21.95
N ASP A 72 35.80 -34.17 20.89
CA ASP A 72 34.90 -34.79 19.91
C ASP A 72 34.19 -36.01 20.51
N GLN A 73 34.90 -36.81 21.30
CA GLN A 73 34.30 -37.92 22.06
C GLN A 73 33.14 -37.42 22.94
N ILE A 74 33.37 -36.39 23.75
CA ILE A 74 32.32 -35.74 24.54
C ILE A 74 31.18 -35.25 23.64
N ARG A 75 31.48 -34.50 22.57
CA ARG A 75 30.45 -33.94 21.67
C ARG A 75 29.54 -35.04 21.10
N PHE A 76 30.12 -36.12 20.57
CA PHE A 76 29.34 -37.21 20.00
C PHE A 76 28.64 -38.05 21.09
N ALA A 77 29.21 -38.14 22.29
CA ALA A 77 28.60 -38.81 23.42
C ALA A 77 27.31 -38.13 23.87
N GLN A 78 27.22 -36.79 23.77
CA GLN A 78 25.98 -36.05 24.06
C GLN A 78 24.78 -36.55 23.23
N PHE A 79 25.02 -37.18 22.08
CA PHE A 79 24.01 -37.72 21.17
C PHE A 79 24.06 -39.24 21.04
N TRP A 80 24.60 -39.94 22.04
CA TRP A 80 24.69 -41.40 22.04
C TRP A 80 24.49 -42.07 23.41
N TRP A 81 24.10 -43.34 23.36
CA TRP A 81 23.68 -44.15 24.51
C TRP A 81 24.81 -44.40 25.50
N MET A 82 24.50 -44.39 26.80
CA MET A 82 25.46 -44.62 27.88
C MET A 82 25.03 -45.81 28.75
N ASN A 83 25.96 -46.71 29.07
CA ASN A 83 25.72 -47.87 29.92
C ASN A 83 26.63 -47.82 31.15
N ALA A 84 26.19 -47.15 32.22
CA ALA A 84 27.02 -46.90 33.39
C ALA A 84 26.59 -47.70 34.63
N THR A 85 25.35 -48.18 34.67
CA THR A 85 24.76 -48.87 35.82
C THR A 85 24.14 -50.22 35.43
N PRO A 86 23.94 -51.16 36.37
CA PRO A 86 23.22 -52.40 36.07
C PRO A 86 21.80 -52.19 35.54
N LEU A 87 21.13 -51.10 35.95
CA LEU A 87 19.80 -50.75 35.45
C LEU A 87 19.82 -50.42 33.95
N ASP A 88 20.88 -49.77 33.47
CA ASP A 88 21.05 -49.47 32.04
C ASP A 88 21.09 -50.74 31.22
N GLY A 89 21.85 -51.76 31.65
CA GLY A 89 21.89 -53.06 30.97
C GLY A 89 20.51 -53.73 30.86
N ILE A 90 19.69 -53.66 31.92
CA ILE A 90 18.31 -54.17 31.90
C ILE A 90 17.45 -53.36 30.92
N ALA A 91 17.55 -52.03 30.96
CA ALA A 91 16.81 -51.16 30.05
C ALA A 91 17.19 -51.39 28.58
N PHE A 92 18.48 -51.54 28.27
CA PHE A 92 18.95 -51.85 26.91
C PHE A 92 18.44 -53.20 26.43
N ASN A 93 18.37 -54.23 27.27
CA ASN A 93 17.76 -55.51 26.88
C ASN A 93 16.30 -55.33 26.43
N HIS A 94 15.52 -54.48 27.10
CA HIS A 94 14.18 -54.15 26.62
C HIS A 94 14.21 -53.34 25.33
N LEU A 95 15.08 -52.33 25.23
CA LEU A 95 15.18 -51.45 24.06
C LEU A 95 15.58 -52.22 22.78
N ILE A 96 16.57 -53.11 22.88
CA ILE A 96 17.05 -53.96 21.78
C ILE A 96 15.92 -54.85 21.23
N ASN A 97 15.00 -55.28 22.11
CA ASN A 97 13.83 -56.08 21.76
C ASN A 97 12.60 -55.24 21.36
N GLY A 98 12.76 -53.92 21.16
CA GLY A 98 11.69 -53.02 20.72
C GLY A 98 10.77 -52.52 21.84
N ASN A 99 11.01 -52.88 23.10
CA ASN A 99 10.17 -52.50 24.24
C ASN A 99 10.59 -51.15 24.84
N MET A 100 10.37 -50.07 24.09
CA MET A 100 10.76 -48.70 24.46
C MET A 100 10.15 -48.23 25.80
N ASN A 101 8.85 -48.45 26.00
CA ASN A 101 8.15 -48.01 27.21
C ASN A 101 8.72 -48.64 28.48
N MET A 102 9.11 -49.92 28.41
CA MET A 102 9.71 -50.61 29.55
C MET A 102 11.11 -50.08 29.84
N ALA A 103 11.93 -49.88 28.79
CA ALA A 103 13.26 -49.26 28.94
C ALA A 103 13.15 -47.87 29.59
N GLN A 104 12.21 -47.04 29.13
CA GLN A 104 11.92 -45.73 29.71
C GLN A 104 11.55 -45.83 31.20
N SER A 105 10.61 -46.70 31.56
CA SER A 105 10.17 -46.88 32.95
C SER A 105 11.30 -47.31 33.90
N ILE A 106 12.31 -48.00 33.39
CA ILE A 106 13.49 -48.41 34.16
C ILE A 106 14.39 -47.20 34.41
N TRP A 107 14.68 -46.42 33.37
CA TRP A 107 15.49 -45.21 33.51
C TRP A 107 14.82 -44.13 34.36
N GLU A 108 13.48 -44.08 34.42
CA GLU A 108 12.74 -43.14 35.28
C GLU A 108 12.92 -43.39 36.78
N LYS A 109 13.43 -44.57 37.18
CA LYS A 109 13.66 -44.92 38.60
C LYS A 109 14.82 -44.14 39.24
N LYS A 110 15.69 -43.53 38.44
CA LYS A 110 16.84 -42.74 38.89
C LYS A 110 16.98 -41.46 38.08
N ASN A 111 17.69 -40.50 38.68
CA ASN A 111 18.14 -39.27 38.01
C ASN A 111 19.66 -39.16 38.17
N ASP A 112 20.36 -40.08 37.52
CA ASP A 112 21.82 -40.12 37.40
C ASP A 112 22.24 -39.83 35.95
N VAL A 113 23.54 -39.73 35.70
CA VAL A 113 24.10 -39.36 34.39
C VAL A 113 23.55 -40.22 33.25
N SER A 114 23.62 -41.56 33.37
CA SER A 114 23.22 -42.45 32.29
C SER A 114 21.70 -42.50 32.11
N SER A 115 20.91 -42.48 33.19
CA SER A 115 19.45 -42.44 33.06
C SER A 115 18.96 -41.15 32.40
N LEU A 116 19.49 -39.98 32.78
CA LEU A 116 19.14 -38.71 32.15
C LEU A 116 19.57 -38.67 30.68
N GLN A 117 20.78 -39.12 30.35
CA GLN A 117 21.28 -39.20 28.98
C GLN A 117 20.42 -40.10 28.09
N ASN A 118 20.09 -41.29 28.60
CA ASN A 118 19.30 -42.26 27.83
C ASN A 118 17.83 -41.81 27.70
N ARG A 119 17.25 -41.18 28.72
CA ARG A 119 15.91 -40.56 28.64
C ARG A 119 15.87 -39.39 27.66
N PHE A 120 16.92 -38.55 27.63
CA PHE A 120 17.09 -37.52 26.62
C PHE A 120 17.03 -38.12 25.20
N LEU A 121 17.85 -39.13 24.93
CA LEU A 121 17.92 -39.76 23.61
C LEU A 121 16.63 -40.43 23.18
N LEU A 122 16.01 -41.19 24.08
CA LEU A 122 14.76 -41.86 23.78
C LEU A 122 13.64 -40.85 23.49
N SER A 123 13.56 -39.77 24.27
CA SER A 123 12.57 -38.70 24.05
C SER A 123 12.80 -37.99 22.72
N ALA A 124 14.06 -37.64 22.41
CA ALA A 124 14.43 -37.00 21.15
C ALA A 124 14.12 -37.87 19.92
N LEU A 125 14.36 -39.20 20.01
CA LEU A 125 14.02 -40.15 18.94
C LEU A 125 12.51 -40.32 18.76
N ASN A 126 11.74 -40.18 19.84
CA ASN A 126 10.27 -40.22 19.81
C ASN A 126 9.64 -38.85 19.46
N ASN A 127 10.45 -37.85 19.06
CA ASN A 127 10.03 -36.47 18.81
C ASN A 127 9.39 -35.75 20.02
N ASP A 128 9.56 -36.26 21.23
CA ASP A 128 9.21 -35.55 22.47
C ASP A 128 10.36 -34.63 22.90
N TRP A 129 10.46 -33.51 22.19
CA TRP A 129 11.48 -32.49 22.44
C TRP A 129 11.33 -31.77 23.76
N SER A 130 10.10 -31.69 24.31
CA SER A 130 9.85 -31.04 25.59
C SER A 130 10.53 -31.81 26.73
N SER A 131 10.34 -33.13 26.78
CA SER A 131 11.01 -33.97 27.76
C SER A 131 12.52 -34.05 27.49
N ALA A 132 12.92 -34.21 26.21
CA ALA A 132 14.32 -34.30 25.83
C ALA A 132 15.14 -33.10 26.35
N ILE A 133 14.68 -31.88 26.08
CA ILE A 133 15.38 -30.67 26.51
C ILE A 133 15.41 -30.53 28.03
N ARG A 134 14.34 -30.90 28.75
CA ARG A 134 14.34 -30.90 30.22
C ARG A 134 15.38 -31.88 30.80
N TYR A 135 15.52 -33.06 30.21
CA TYR A 135 16.54 -34.03 30.63
C TYR A 135 17.95 -33.53 30.32
N ALA A 136 18.18 -32.97 29.14
CA ALA A 136 19.46 -32.39 28.76
C ALA A 136 19.84 -31.19 29.64
N GLU A 137 18.88 -30.29 29.94
CA GLU A 137 19.09 -29.15 30.84
C GLU A 137 19.51 -29.63 32.23
N ASN A 138 18.81 -30.61 32.80
CA ASN A 138 19.17 -31.18 34.09
C ASN A 138 20.55 -31.86 34.07
N LEU A 139 20.81 -32.69 33.05
CA LEU A 139 22.07 -33.41 32.90
C LEU A 139 23.28 -32.47 32.83
N TYR A 140 23.26 -31.52 31.90
CA TYR A 140 24.42 -30.66 31.66
C TYR A 140 24.53 -29.50 32.66
N THR A 141 23.46 -29.16 33.39
CA THR A 141 23.56 -28.19 34.49
C THR A 141 24.13 -28.83 35.75
N ASN A 142 23.71 -30.05 36.09
CA ASN A 142 23.99 -30.64 37.41
C ASN A 142 25.05 -31.75 37.40
N PHE A 143 25.32 -32.38 36.26
CA PHE A 143 26.17 -33.57 36.18
C PHE A 143 27.23 -33.48 35.07
N SER A 144 27.65 -32.27 34.66
CA SER A 144 28.60 -32.09 33.57
C SER A 144 29.95 -32.79 33.82
N GLU A 145 30.53 -32.61 35.00
CA GLU A 145 31.83 -33.23 35.35
C GLU A 145 31.73 -34.76 35.38
N GLU A 146 30.66 -35.30 35.99
CA GLU A 146 30.44 -36.74 36.03
C GLU A 146 30.20 -37.32 34.63
N PHE A 147 29.43 -36.63 33.77
CA PHE A 147 29.25 -37.02 32.38
C PHE A 147 30.58 -37.11 31.63
N ILE A 148 31.45 -36.11 31.78
CA ILE A 148 32.78 -36.09 31.19
C ILE A 148 33.58 -37.30 31.68
N ALA A 149 33.69 -37.48 33.00
CA ALA A 149 34.42 -38.58 33.60
C ALA A 149 33.93 -39.95 33.14
N LYS A 150 32.62 -40.13 32.92
CA LYS A 150 32.07 -41.38 32.37
C LYS A 150 32.46 -41.60 30.90
N VAL A 151 32.54 -40.56 30.09
CA VAL A 151 32.86 -40.67 28.65
C VAL A 151 34.35 -40.90 28.41
N ILE A 152 35.22 -40.11 29.05
CA ILE A 152 36.67 -40.17 28.79
C ILE A 152 37.44 -41.03 29.80
N GLY A 153 36.84 -41.33 30.96
CA GLY A 153 37.47 -42.13 32.03
C GLY A 153 38.31 -41.33 33.03
N GLU A 154 38.45 -40.01 32.84
CA GLU A 154 39.17 -39.10 33.71
C GLU A 154 38.47 -37.73 33.76
N GLU A 155 38.74 -36.96 34.82
CA GLU A 155 38.30 -35.56 34.90
C GLU A 155 39.12 -34.71 33.93
N MET A 156 38.44 -33.98 33.06
CA MET A 156 39.08 -33.10 32.10
C MET A 156 38.39 -31.73 32.12
N PRO A 157 39.13 -30.62 32.36
CA PRO A 157 38.55 -29.29 32.23
C PRO A 157 38.22 -29.03 30.76
N VAL A 158 36.95 -28.82 30.46
CA VAL A 158 36.50 -28.44 29.11
C VAL A 158 36.38 -26.93 29.06
N SER A 159 37.02 -26.29 28.08
CA SER A 159 36.99 -24.82 27.93
C SER A 159 35.60 -24.27 27.62
N THR A 160 34.73 -25.09 27.05
CA THR A 160 33.33 -24.77 26.73
C THR A 160 32.42 -25.62 27.62
N PRO A 161 31.45 -25.01 28.33
CA PRO A 161 30.46 -25.78 29.10
C PRO A 161 29.72 -26.79 28.21
N LEU A 162 29.44 -27.99 28.73
CA LEU A 162 28.77 -29.04 27.95
C LEU A 162 27.43 -28.58 27.37
N TRP A 163 26.67 -27.81 28.15
CA TRP A 163 25.39 -27.30 27.68
C TRP A 163 25.53 -26.41 26.45
N GLN A 164 26.58 -25.60 26.39
CA GLN A 164 26.85 -24.73 25.24
C GLN A 164 27.26 -25.58 24.03
N MET A 165 28.13 -26.57 24.21
CA MET A 165 28.50 -27.54 23.16
C MET A 165 27.28 -28.30 22.61
N PHE A 166 26.33 -28.63 23.48
CA PHE A 166 25.08 -29.29 23.11
C PHE A 166 24.21 -28.39 22.23
N ILE A 167 23.98 -27.14 22.66
CA ILE A 167 23.21 -26.15 21.91
C ILE A 167 23.86 -25.88 20.54
N ASP A 168 25.18 -25.75 20.48
CA ASP A 168 25.93 -25.55 19.22
C ASP A 168 25.75 -26.72 18.26
N SER A 169 25.74 -27.95 18.80
CA SER A 169 25.54 -29.16 18.00
C SER A 169 24.11 -29.23 17.45
N LEU A 170 23.11 -28.82 18.25
CA LEU A 170 21.73 -28.67 17.79
C LEU A 170 21.61 -27.58 16.71
N ALA A 171 22.24 -26.43 16.89
CA ALA A 171 22.27 -25.34 15.90
C ALA A 171 22.83 -25.82 14.56
N LYS A 172 24.00 -26.48 14.59
CA LYS A 172 24.68 -27.03 13.39
C LYS A 172 23.84 -28.09 12.68
N SER A 173 22.98 -28.80 13.40
CA SER A 173 22.06 -29.78 12.81
C SER A 173 20.82 -29.16 12.14
N GLY A 174 20.64 -27.84 12.23
CA GLY A 174 19.47 -27.13 11.70
C GLY A 174 18.24 -27.21 12.61
N THR A 175 18.42 -27.56 13.88
CA THR A 175 17.31 -27.63 14.86
C THR A 175 16.80 -26.22 15.19
N ASN A 176 15.47 -26.04 15.23
CA ASN A 176 14.87 -24.76 15.60
C ASN A 176 14.97 -24.48 17.11
N LEU A 177 16.09 -23.90 17.53
CA LEU A 177 16.40 -23.65 18.95
C LEU A 177 15.39 -22.74 19.66
N LEU A 178 14.73 -21.85 18.93
CA LEU A 178 13.74 -20.92 19.50
C LEU A 178 12.54 -21.66 20.10
N SER A 179 12.22 -22.86 19.59
CA SER A 179 11.16 -23.69 20.15
C SER A 179 11.43 -24.17 21.58
N PHE A 180 12.67 -24.04 22.06
CA PHE A 180 13.06 -24.47 23.40
C PHE A 180 12.94 -23.37 24.46
N MET A 181 12.68 -22.11 24.07
CA MET A 181 12.65 -20.97 24.99
C MET A 181 11.58 -21.10 26.09
N ASP A 182 10.44 -21.70 25.76
CA ASP A 182 9.33 -21.94 26.69
C ASP A 182 9.52 -23.19 27.56
N ILE A 183 10.43 -24.09 27.15
CA ILE A 183 10.71 -25.36 27.85
C ILE A 183 11.83 -25.17 28.88
N LEU A 184 12.87 -24.42 28.51
CA LEU A 184 14.05 -24.19 29.34
C LEU A 184 13.69 -23.43 30.61
N THR A 185 14.41 -23.70 31.69
CA THR A 185 14.32 -22.99 32.96
C THR A 185 15.59 -22.20 33.26
N ASN A 186 16.73 -22.65 32.73
CA ASN A 186 18.03 -22.02 32.90
C ASN A 186 18.14 -20.74 32.06
N THR A 187 18.45 -19.63 32.72
CA THR A 187 18.51 -18.31 32.08
C THR A 187 19.73 -18.16 31.17
N GLU A 188 20.87 -18.81 31.48
CA GLU A 188 22.07 -18.78 30.65
C GLU A 188 21.83 -19.46 29.29
N TRP A 189 21.15 -20.61 29.28
CA TRP A 189 20.78 -21.31 28.05
C TRP A 189 19.87 -20.45 27.18
N LYS A 190 18.84 -19.84 27.78
CA LYS A 190 17.91 -18.93 27.08
C LYS A 190 18.64 -17.74 26.47
N ASN A 191 19.53 -17.11 27.25
CA ASN A 191 20.30 -15.97 26.79
C ASN A 191 21.24 -16.36 25.65
N TYR A 192 21.92 -17.49 25.75
CA TYR A 192 22.82 -17.98 24.71
C TYR A 192 22.08 -18.35 23.42
N ILE A 193 20.95 -19.06 23.52
CA ILE A 193 20.09 -19.35 22.37
C ILE A 193 19.64 -18.04 21.71
N ALA A 194 19.18 -17.07 22.49
CA ALA A 194 18.80 -15.77 21.96
C ALA A 194 19.97 -15.07 21.27
N GLU A 195 21.19 -15.14 21.83
CA GLU A 195 22.40 -14.57 21.25
C GLU A 195 22.69 -15.17 19.87
N ILE A 196 22.85 -16.50 19.79
CA ILE A 196 23.27 -17.17 18.54
C ILE A 196 22.16 -17.19 17.47
N THR A 197 20.89 -17.04 17.84
CA THR A 197 19.76 -17.03 16.89
C THR A 197 19.36 -15.62 16.46
N VAL A 198 19.34 -14.65 17.36
CA VAL A 198 18.81 -13.31 17.10
C VAL A 198 19.89 -12.33 16.63
N VAL A 199 21.11 -12.38 17.20
CA VAL A 199 22.16 -11.42 16.86
C VAL A 199 22.53 -11.43 15.38
N PRO A 200 22.73 -12.59 14.71
CA PRO A 200 23.00 -12.60 13.27
C PRO A 200 21.88 -11.97 12.42
N LEU A 201 20.63 -12.09 12.87
CA LEU A 201 19.49 -11.46 12.20
C LEU A 201 19.50 -9.94 12.41
N ILE A 202 19.85 -9.47 13.61
CA ILE A 202 20.02 -8.04 13.90
C ILE A 202 21.16 -7.46 13.05
N ASP A 203 22.30 -8.16 12.96
CA ASP A 203 23.44 -7.73 12.15
C ASP A 203 23.10 -7.68 10.67
N THR A 204 22.32 -8.65 10.17
CA THR A 204 21.81 -8.63 8.80
C THR A 204 21.00 -7.36 8.53
N ILE A 205 20.10 -6.98 9.45
CA ILE A 205 19.30 -5.76 9.32
C ILE A 205 20.17 -4.51 9.43
N ASN A 206 21.09 -4.44 10.39
CA ASN A 206 22.01 -3.31 10.55
C ASN A 206 22.87 -3.08 9.31
N ASN A 207 23.40 -4.16 8.72
CA ASN A 207 24.18 -4.09 7.48
C ASN A 207 23.34 -3.57 6.32
N ALA A 208 22.09 -4.03 6.18
CA ALA A 208 21.17 -3.52 5.18
C ALA A 208 20.85 -2.03 5.38
N ILE A 209 20.64 -1.60 6.63
CA ILE A 209 20.43 -0.17 6.98
C ILE A 209 21.65 0.67 6.58
N ASN A 210 22.86 0.22 6.91
CA ASN A 210 24.09 0.94 6.58
C ASN A 210 24.30 1.05 5.06
N LEU A 211 24.00 -0.01 4.32
CA LEU A 211 24.01 0.02 2.85
C LEU A 211 23.00 1.02 2.31
N ALA A 212 21.78 1.07 2.86
CA ALA A 212 20.78 2.04 2.45
C ALA A 212 21.23 3.48 2.74
N LYS A 213 21.77 3.75 3.93
CA LYS A 213 22.32 5.08 4.31
C LYS A 213 23.37 5.59 3.34
N SER A 214 24.22 4.70 2.82
CA SER A 214 25.27 5.04 1.85
C SER A 214 24.75 5.55 0.49
N SER A 215 23.44 5.45 0.23
CA SER A 215 22.80 6.00 -0.98
C SER A 215 22.46 7.49 -0.89
N LYS A 216 22.54 8.09 0.30
CA LYS A 216 22.24 9.52 0.49
C LYS A 216 23.15 10.38 -0.39
N GLY A 217 22.56 11.36 -1.09
CA GLY A 217 23.27 12.24 -2.02
C GLY A 217 23.61 11.64 -3.38
N LYS A 218 23.24 10.38 -3.67
CA LYS A 218 23.47 9.72 -4.97
C LYS A 218 22.31 9.88 -5.96
N GLY A 219 21.41 10.82 -5.72
CA GLY A 219 20.20 11.08 -6.51
C GLY A 219 18.95 10.38 -5.96
N SER A 220 17.80 10.98 -6.23
CA SER A 220 16.48 10.55 -5.73
C SER A 220 16.17 9.10 -6.09
N GLN A 221 16.37 8.70 -7.35
CA GLN A 221 16.08 7.33 -7.80
C GLN A 221 16.97 6.27 -7.13
N ALA A 222 18.25 6.58 -6.88
CA ALA A 222 19.15 5.68 -6.17
C ALA A 222 18.70 5.52 -4.71
N ARG A 223 18.26 6.61 -4.09
CA ARG A 223 17.74 6.63 -2.71
C ARG A 223 16.45 5.83 -2.56
N PHE A 224 15.54 5.95 -3.53
CA PHE A 224 14.32 5.15 -3.58
C PHE A 224 14.60 3.66 -3.71
N LYS A 225 15.44 3.25 -4.68
CA LYS A 225 15.85 1.86 -4.88
C LYS A 225 16.52 1.27 -3.64
N ALA A 226 17.31 2.06 -2.92
CA ALA A 226 17.92 1.65 -1.66
C ALA A 226 16.85 1.36 -0.59
N GLY A 227 15.81 2.19 -0.49
CA GLY A 227 14.66 1.97 0.39
C GLY A 227 13.88 0.69 0.03
N GLU A 228 13.60 0.46 -1.26
CA GLU A 228 12.93 -0.77 -1.72
C GLU A 228 13.74 -2.02 -1.40
N LYS A 229 15.05 -1.99 -1.67
CA LYS A 229 15.97 -3.09 -1.36
C LYS A 229 16.04 -3.33 0.15
N LEU A 230 16.11 -2.27 0.96
CA LEU A 230 16.12 -2.36 2.43
C LEU A 230 14.84 -3.05 2.94
N MET A 231 13.67 -2.62 2.46
CA MET A 231 12.38 -3.22 2.78
C MET A 231 12.34 -4.72 2.40
N ALA A 232 12.72 -5.07 1.17
CA ALA A 232 12.62 -6.43 0.67
C ALA A 232 13.59 -7.39 1.36
N SER A 233 14.86 -7.00 1.49
CA SER A 233 15.93 -7.85 2.02
C SER A 233 15.82 -8.13 3.53
N THR A 234 15.19 -7.24 4.29
CA THR A 234 15.08 -7.37 5.76
C THR A 234 13.82 -8.09 6.22
N LYS A 235 12.83 -8.31 5.32
CA LYS A 235 11.51 -8.86 5.66
C LYS A 235 11.57 -10.22 6.36
N SER A 236 12.42 -11.14 5.88
CA SER A 236 12.58 -12.48 6.47
C SER A 236 13.21 -12.41 7.86
N ALA A 237 14.32 -11.67 7.99
CA ALA A 237 15.02 -11.52 9.27
C ALA A 237 14.13 -10.86 10.33
N LEU A 238 13.42 -9.78 9.98
CA LEU A 238 12.49 -9.11 10.90
C LEU A 238 11.35 -10.03 11.34
N SER A 239 10.81 -10.85 10.42
CA SER A 239 9.76 -11.84 10.74
C SER A 239 10.25 -12.89 11.73
N GLN A 240 11.50 -13.36 11.57
CA GLN A 240 12.11 -14.31 12.51
C GLN A 240 12.31 -13.66 13.88
N ILE A 241 12.90 -12.47 13.97
CA ILE A 241 13.08 -11.76 15.25
C ILE A 241 11.74 -11.53 15.95
N LYS A 242 10.69 -11.14 15.21
CA LYS A 242 9.34 -10.93 15.76
C LYS A 242 8.73 -12.21 16.35
N LYS A 243 9.09 -13.39 15.84
CA LYS A 243 8.67 -14.69 16.39
C LYS A 243 9.53 -15.10 17.59
N SER A 244 10.80 -14.69 17.61
CA SER A 244 11.77 -15.04 18.65
C SER A 244 11.63 -14.20 19.92
N LEU A 245 11.28 -12.92 19.78
CA LEU A 245 11.28 -11.95 20.87
C LEU A 245 9.89 -11.33 21.07
N PRO A 246 9.48 -11.07 22.33
CA PRO A 246 8.26 -10.32 22.59
C PRO A 246 8.39 -8.88 22.08
N ALA A 247 7.25 -8.26 21.78
CA ALA A 247 7.22 -6.88 21.28
C ALA A 247 7.82 -5.84 22.27
N SER A 248 7.89 -6.19 23.56
CA SER A 248 8.50 -5.38 24.62
C SER A 248 10.02 -5.54 24.74
N ASP A 249 10.65 -6.46 24.01
CA ASP A 249 12.11 -6.63 24.05
C ASP A 249 12.81 -5.42 23.42
N ILE A 250 13.76 -4.84 24.16
CA ILE A 250 14.44 -3.60 23.75
C ILE A 250 15.26 -3.79 22.47
N ARG A 251 15.79 -4.98 22.21
CA ARG A 251 16.55 -5.30 20.99
C ARG A 251 15.62 -5.31 19.79
N TYR A 252 14.45 -5.95 19.93
CA TYR A 252 13.41 -5.97 18.89
C TYR A 252 12.91 -4.56 18.58
N GLN A 253 12.54 -3.79 19.61
CA GLN A 253 12.07 -2.42 19.42
C GLN A 253 13.16 -1.56 18.74
N THR A 254 14.40 -1.61 19.23
CA THR A 254 15.50 -0.80 18.72
C THR A 254 15.81 -1.09 17.26
N ILE A 255 15.94 -2.37 16.87
CA ILE A 255 16.28 -2.73 15.49
C ILE A 255 15.13 -2.41 14.54
N THR A 256 13.88 -2.63 14.97
CA THR A 256 12.69 -2.37 14.16
C THR A 256 12.48 -0.87 13.94
N ASP A 257 12.63 -0.05 14.98
CA ASP A 257 12.49 1.41 14.86
C ASP A 257 13.64 2.02 14.03
N LYS A 258 14.87 1.50 14.15
CA LYS A 258 15.99 1.90 13.27
C LYS A 258 15.70 1.59 11.80
N LEU A 259 15.18 0.39 11.51
CA LEU A 259 14.79 -0.03 10.18
C LEU A 259 13.66 0.84 9.63
N ALA A 260 12.59 1.04 10.41
CA ALA A 260 11.45 1.88 10.05
C ALA A 260 11.90 3.30 9.72
N THR A 261 12.74 3.88 10.57
CA THR A 261 13.23 5.26 10.41
C THR A 261 14.06 5.42 9.14
N GLU A 262 14.93 4.47 8.80
CA GLU A 262 15.72 4.56 7.57
C GLU A 262 14.86 4.38 6.31
N ILE A 263 13.90 3.44 6.32
CA ILE A 263 12.97 3.26 5.18
C ILE A 263 12.12 4.53 4.99
N LEU A 264 11.59 5.10 6.08
CA LEU A 264 10.90 6.38 6.07
C LEU A 264 11.78 7.47 5.46
N GLN A 265 13.04 7.58 5.91
CA GLN A 265 13.97 8.59 5.41
C GLN A 265 14.26 8.42 3.92
N CYS A 266 14.42 7.19 3.42
CA CYS A 266 14.54 6.95 1.97
C CYS A 266 13.33 7.47 1.18
N GLY A 267 12.12 7.30 1.71
CA GLY A 267 10.89 7.82 1.10
C GLY A 267 10.81 9.35 1.12
N ILE A 268 11.19 9.98 2.24
CA ILE A 268 11.24 11.44 2.37
C ILE A 268 12.27 12.05 1.41
N ASP A 269 13.49 11.52 1.43
CA ASP A 269 14.59 12.00 0.57
C ASP A 269 14.21 11.86 -0.91
N TYR A 270 13.59 10.74 -1.31
CA TYR A 270 13.11 10.56 -2.68
C TYR A 270 12.05 11.61 -3.06
N PHE A 271 11.04 11.82 -2.20
CA PHE A 271 9.95 12.75 -2.48
C PHE A 271 10.43 14.19 -2.63
N ASN A 272 11.38 14.61 -1.78
CA ASN A 272 11.87 15.99 -1.77
C ASN A 272 12.77 16.31 -2.98
N ASP A 273 13.49 15.32 -3.49
CA ASP A 273 14.52 15.51 -4.52
C ASP A 273 14.08 15.06 -5.93
N THR A 274 12.80 14.72 -6.12
CA THR A 274 12.29 14.25 -7.41
C THR A 274 11.19 15.15 -8.00
N GLU A 275 11.12 15.16 -9.33
CA GLU A 275 10.05 15.82 -10.09
C GLU A 275 9.04 14.82 -10.69
N ASP A 276 9.19 13.53 -10.37
CA ASP A 276 8.34 12.46 -10.89
C ASP A 276 6.85 12.71 -10.62
N ASP A 277 5.99 12.39 -11.60
CA ASP A 277 4.54 12.55 -11.42
C ASP A 277 3.98 11.62 -10.34
N ASP A 278 4.60 10.44 -10.15
CA ASP A 278 4.21 9.42 -9.17
C ASP A 278 5.02 9.47 -7.85
N ALA A 279 5.77 10.57 -7.62
CA ALA A 279 6.65 10.70 -6.46
C ALA A 279 5.95 10.43 -5.12
N ALA A 280 4.78 11.04 -4.91
CA ALA A 280 3.99 10.87 -3.71
C ALA A 280 3.59 9.40 -3.51
N GLN A 281 3.15 8.71 -4.58
CA GLN A 281 2.70 7.32 -4.52
C GLN A 281 3.86 6.36 -4.19
N LYS A 282 5.01 6.55 -4.84
CA LYS A 282 6.23 5.80 -4.57
C LYS A 282 6.72 6.03 -3.14
N ALA A 283 6.83 7.29 -2.71
CA ALA A 283 7.22 7.61 -1.33
C ALA A 283 6.26 6.99 -0.30
N MET A 284 4.94 7.07 -0.53
CA MET A 284 3.93 6.44 0.33
C MET A 284 4.11 4.92 0.47
N THR A 285 4.64 4.23 -0.54
CA THR A 285 4.90 2.78 -0.46
C THR A 285 5.92 2.49 0.64
N LEU A 286 7.03 3.24 0.70
CA LEU A 286 8.04 3.09 1.74
C LEU A 286 7.53 3.58 3.10
N GLN A 287 6.85 4.73 3.14
CA GLN A 287 6.38 5.32 4.39
C GLN A 287 5.29 4.49 5.09
N ASN A 288 4.35 3.90 4.34
CA ASN A 288 3.35 2.99 4.90
C ASN A 288 3.99 1.72 5.44
N TYR A 289 4.99 1.16 4.76
CA TYR A 289 5.72 0.01 5.28
C TYR A 289 6.45 0.36 6.59
N ALA A 290 7.17 1.50 6.63
CA ALA A 290 7.84 1.99 7.83
C ALA A 290 6.85 2.14 9.01
N LEU A 291 5.69 2.76 8.77
CA LEU A 291 4.62 2.89 9.78
C LEU A 291 4.10 1.53 10.27
N SER A 292 4.01 0.54 9.38
CA SER A 292 3.49 -0.79 9.72
C SER A 292 4.42 -1.61 10.62
N ILE A 293 5.73 -1.32 10.56
CA ILE A 293 6.74 -2.03 11.36
C ILE A 293 7.14 -1.26 12.62
N ALA A 294 7.04 0.07 12.64
CA ALA A 294 7.45 0.90 13.78
C ALA A 294 6.75 0.47 15.10
N VAL A 295 7.54 0.31 16.16
CA VAL A 295 7.10 -0.19 17.47
C VAL A 295 7.08 0.95 18.48
N GLY A 296 8.19 1.67 18.64
CA GLY A 296 8.32 2.74 19.61
C GLY A 296 7.46 3.94 19.24
N LYS A 297 6.89 4.58 20.26
CA LYS A 297 5.97 5.73 20.11
C LYS A 297 6.55 6.82 19.21
N LEU A 298 7.79 7.24 19.46
CA LEU A 298 8.45 8.30 18.69
C LEU A 298 8.59 7.96 17.20
N ALA A 299 9.05 6.73 16.89
CA ALA A 299 9.21 6.29 15.51
C ALA A 299 7.85 6.18 14.79
N LYS A 300 6.85 5.64 15.49
CA LYS A 300 5.49 5.47 14.98
C LYS A 300 4.80 6.80 14.70
N ASP A 301 4.90 7.76 15.63
CA ASP A 301 4.33 9.10 15.48
C ASP A 301 4.98 9.81 14.28
N ARG A 302 6.30 9.75 14.14
CA ARG A 302 7.03 10.32 12.99
C ARG A 302 6.62 9.67 11.66
N CYS A 303 6.50 8.34 11.61
CA CYS A 303 6.04 7.64 10.40
C CYS A 303 4.61 8.06 10.05
N LYS A 304 3.73 8.15 11.05
CA LYS A 304 2.32 8.51 10.87
C LYS A 304 2.18 9.93 10.32
N GLU A 305 2.89 10.88 10.93
CA GLU A 305 2.88 12.28 10.49
C GLU A 305 3.26 12.41 9.01
N ASN A 306 4.33 11.73 8.57
CA ASN A 306 4.78 11.79 7.17
C ASN A 306 3.79 11.13 6.21
N VAL A 307 3.21 9.99 6.59
CA VAL A 307 2.15 9.34 5.82
C VAL A 307 0.93 10.27 5.68
N ASP A 308 0.53 10.94 6.76
CA ASP A 308 -0.62 11.84 6.75
C ASP A 308 -0.35 13.12 5.94
N ILE A 309 0.88 13.65 5.96
CA ILE A 309 1.35 14.72 5.07
C ILE A 309 1.19 14.29 3.61
N LEU A 310 1.73 13.13 3.20
CA LEU A 310 1.61 12.66 1.82
C LEU A 310 0.17 12.35 1.42
N LYS A 311 -0.70 11.89 2.33
CA LYS A 311 -2.14 11.75 2.03
C LYS A 311 -2.82 13.09 1.77
N SER A 312 -2.46 14.12 2.53
CA SER A 312 -3.02 15.46 2.36
C SER A 312 -2.57 16.13 1.06
N ILE A 313 -1.25 16.08 0.77
CA ILE A 313 -0.64 16.70 -0.41
C ILE A 313 -0.87 15.84 -1.66
N GLY A 314 -1.01 14.52 -1.53
CA GLY A 314 -1.03 13.58 -2.65
C GLY A 314 -2.10 13.88 -3.70
N LYS A 315 -3.28 14.37 -3.29
CA LYS A 315 -4.34 14.78 -4.22
C LYS A 315 -3.92 16.01 -5.04
N GLU A 316 -3.39 17.05 -4.41
CA GLU A 316 -2.92 18.25 -5.11
C GLU A 316 -1.70 17.97 -5.98
N TYR A 317 -0.77 17.14 -5.49
CA TYR A 317 0.45 16.76 -6.18
C TYR A 317 0.18 16.02 -7.50
N LEU A 318 -0.85 15.15 -7.52
CA LEU A 318 -1.25 14.36 -8.69
C LEU A 318 -1.67 15.24 -9.89
N VAL A 319 -2.23 16.41 -9.61
CA VAL A 319 -2.74 17.37 -10.61
C VAL A 319 -1.95 18.68 -10.63
N ARG A 320 -0.77 18.73 -9.99
CA ARG A 320 -0.01 19.99 -9.81
C ARG A 320 0.29 20.72 -11.13
N LYS A 321 0.53 19.97 -12.20
CA LYS A 321 0.82 20.53 -13.54
C LYS A 321 -0.42 21.18 -14.13
N GLU A 322 -1.56 20.49 -14.09
CA GLU A 322 -2.86 21.04 -14.51
C GLU A 322 -3.25 22.24 -13.66
N LEU A 323 -3.10 22.14 -12.34
CA LEU A 323 -3.44 23.19 -11.39
C LEU A 323 -2.64 24.47 -11.64
N ALA A 324 -1.34 24.35 -11.92
CA ALA A 324 -0.48 25.50 -12.25
C ALA A 324 -0.92 26.20 -13.55
N GLN A 325 -1.23 25.43 -14.60
CA GLN A 325 -1.71 25.98 -15.87
C GLN A 325 -3.09 26.62 -15.74
N LEU A 326 -4.04 25.93 -15.09
CA LEU A 326 -5.39 26.46 -14.85
C LEU A 326 -5.36 27.72 -13.98
N THR A 327 -4.49 27.79 -12.97
CA THR A 327 -4.29 29.00 -12.19
C THR A 327 -3.83 30.18 -13.05
N THR A 328 -2.96 29.92 -14.03
CA THR A 328 -2.51 30.94 -14.99
C THR A 328 -3.66 31.44 -15.85
N TYR A 329 -4.48 30.54 -16.41
CA TYR A 329 -5.65 30.92 -17.20
C TYR A 329 -6.74 31.61 -16.37
N ILE A 330 -6.95 31.22 -15.11
CA ILE A 330 -7.87 31.90 -14.19
C ILE A 330 -7.40 33.34 -13.95
N LYS A 331 -6.10 33.56 -13.69
CA LYS A 331 -5.53 34.90 -13.53
C LYS A 331 -5.65 35.74 -14.81
N GLU A 332 -5.44 35.12 -15.96
CA GLU A 332 -5.68 35.74 -17.26
C GLU A 332 -7.14 36.20 -17.35
N LEU A 333 -8.12 35.31 -17.13
CA LEU A 333 -9.55 35.64 -17.15
C LEU A 333 -9.91 36.77 -16.17
N ARG A 334 -9.33 36.78 -14.96
CA ARG A 334 -9.56 37.81 -13.94
C ARG A 334 -8.85 39.15 -14.20
N ARG A 335 -7.88 39.17 -15.11
CA ARG A 335 -6.96 40.30 -15.34
C ARG A 335 -6.08 40.63 -14.11
N ASP A 336 -5.76 39.63 -13.29
CA ASP A 336 -4.91 39.80 -12.09
C ASP A 336 -3.45 40.19 -12.42
N ASN A 337 -3.02 39.99 -13.67
CA ASN A 337 -1.69 40.38 -14.16
C ASN A 337 -1.64 41.83 -14.70
N SER A 338 -2.56 42.72 -14.33
CA SER A 338 -2.45 44.14 -14.67
C SER A 338 -1.27 44.78 -13.91
N ALA A 339 -0.07 44.58 -14.46
CA ALA A 339 1.09 45.36 -14.16
C ALA A 339 0.72 46.84 -14.23
N LYS A 340 1.33 47.60 -13.32
CA LYS A 340 1.17 49.03 -13.07
C LYS A 340 1.70 49.89 -14.23
N ASP A 341 1.32 49.57 -15.46
CA ASP A 341 1.76 50.29 -16.66
C ASP A 341 0.56 51.00 -17.33
N PRO A 342 0.44 52.33 -17.16
CA PRO A 342 -0.63 53.14 -17.75
C PRO A 342 -0.69 53.06 -19.28
N LEU A 343 0.43 52.76 -19.96
CA LEU A 343 0.48 52.63 -21.42
C LEU A 343 -0.14 51.31 -21.91
N LEU A 344 -0.03 50.21 -21.15
CA LEU A 344 -0.75 48.97 -21.46
C LEU A 344 -2.27 49.11 -21.23
N GLY A 345 -2.69 49.95 -20.28
CA GLY A 345 -4.10 50.29 -20.07
C GLY A 345 -4.78 50.92 -21.29
N LEU A 346 -4.00 51.63 -22.12
CA LEU A 346 -4.44 52.21 -23.40
C LEU A 346 -4.30 51.26 -24.61
N MET A 347 -3.41 50.27 -24.57
CA MET A 347 -3.36 49.19 -25.58
C MET A 347 -4.44 48.12 -25.37
N LEU A 348 -4.99 48.00 -24.16
CA LEU A 348 -5.98 46.96 -23.79
C LEU A 348 -7.45 47.38 -23.98
N PHE A 349 -7.72 48.30 -24.91
CA PHE A 349 -9.01 48.35 -25.61
C PHE A 349 -9.13 47.12 -26.54
N GLY A 350 -9.36 45.91 -26.01
CA GLY A 350 -9.40 44.76 -26.93
C GLY A 350 -9.52 43.34 -26.42
N ARG A 351 -9.92 43.06 -25.18
CA ARG A 351 -10.34 41.67 -24.88
C ARG A 351 -11.70 41.44 -25.56
N GLY A 352 -11.70 40.67 -26.64
CA GLY A 352 -12.93 40.21 -27.28
C GLY A 352 -13.46 38.94 -26.63
N ILE A 353 -14.70 38.59 -26.96
CA ILE A 353 -15.25 37.26 -26.64
C ILE A 353 -14.38 36.13 -27.20
N PRO A 354 -13.79 36.23 -28.42
CA PRO A 354 -12.90 35.19 -28.94
C PRO A 354 -11.69 34.89 -28.05
N ASP A 355 -11.14 35.89 -27.36
CA ASP A 355 -10.02 35.68 -26.43
C ASP A 355 -10.45 34.86 -25.22
N ILE A 356 -11.63 35.17 -24.66
CA ILE A 356 -12.20 34.44 -23.53
C ILE A 356 -12.50 33.00 -23.95
N THR A 357 -13.12 32.81 -25.12
CA THR A 357 -13.39 31.47 -25.69
C THR A 357 -12.11 30.65 -25.81
N ARG A 358 -11.04 31.22 -26.39
CA ARG A 358 -9.75 30.54 -26.53
C ARG A 358 -9.16 30.12 -25.18
N THR A 359 -9.29 30.95 -24.15
CA THR A 359 -8.77 30.63 -22.81
C THR A 359 -9.62 29.57 -22.12
N VAL A 360 -10.96 29.60 -22.28
CA VAL A 360 -11.86 28.54 -21.81
C VAL A 360 -11.57 27.21 -22.50
N ASP A 361 -11.39 27.21 -23.83
CA ASP A 361 -11.10 26.00 -24.61
C ASP A 361 -9.80 25.33 -24.18
N LYS A 362 -8.79 26.10 -23.78
CA LYS A 362 -7.53 25.58 -23.19
C LYS A 362 -7.73 24.96 -21.80
N CYS A 363 -8.69 25.46 -21.02
CA CYS A 363 -8.97 24.94 -19.68
C CYS A 363 -9.68 23.58 -19.71
N ILE A 364 -10.57 23.33 -20.69
CA ILE A 364 -11.37 22.11 -20.78
C ILE A 364 -10.54 20.81 -20.73
N PRO A 365 -9.50 20.61 -21.57
CA PRO A 365 -8.72 19.37 -21.52
C PRO A 365 -7.97 19.19 -20.19
N LEU A 366 -7.53 20.29 -19.56
CA LEU A 366 -6.86 20.25 -18.25
C LEU A 366 -7.83 19.86 -17.14
N LEU A 367 -9.06 20.40 -17.17
CA LEU A 367 -10.11 20.03 -16.22
C LEU A 367 -10.53 18.56 -16.39
N ASN A 368 -10.62 18.06 -17.62
CA ASN A 368 -10.90 16.64 -17.87
C ASN A 368 -9.77 15.76 -17.32
N SER A 369 -8.50 16.13 -17.55
CA SER A 369 -7.36 15.43 -16.94
C SER A 369 -7.44 15.40 -15.40
N MET A 370 -7.79 16.54 -14.77
CA MET A 370 -8.00 16.59 -13.32
C MET A 370 -9.14 15.69 -12.85
N LYS A 371 -10.26 15.67 -13.60
CA LYS A 371 -11.42 14.82 -13.32
C LYS A 371 -11.05 13.34 -13.37
N ASP A 372 -10.30 12.94 -14.38
CA ASP A 372 -9.86 11.55 -14.55
C ASP A 372 -8.90 11.12 -13.43
N LYS A 373 -8.02 12.02 -12.98
CA LYS A 373 -7.03 11.76 -11.91
C LYS A 373 -7.62 11.76 -10.50
N LEU A 374 -8.57 12.66 -10.21
CA LEU A 374 -9.11 12.84 -8.85
C LEU A 374 -10.49 12.19 -8.63
N GLY A 375 -11.21 11.90 -9.72
CA GLY A 375 -12.60 11.48 -9.70
C GLY A 375 -13.58 12.65 -9.64
N PHE A 376 -14.78 12.43 -10.17
CA PHE A 376 -15.85 13.44 -10.25
C PHE A 376 -16.29 13.99 -8.88
N GLY A 377 -16.20 13.18 -7.81
CA GLY A 377 -16.55 13.59 -6.45
C GLY A 377 -15.47 14.37 -5.69
N SER A 378 -14.40 14.81 -6.36
CA SER A 378 -13.31 15.54 -5.72
C SER A 378 -13.66 17.02 -5.51
N ASP A 379 -13.60 17.48 -4.26
CA ASP A 379 -13.80 18.89 -3.90
C ASP A 379 -12.80 19.81 -4.62
N LEU A 380 -11.52 19.38 -4.72
CA LEU A 380 -10.48 20.16 -5.40
C LEU A 380 -10.82 20.36 -6.88
N TYR A 381 -11.23 19.29 -7.56
CA TYR A 381 -11.64 19.36 -8.96
C TYR A 381 -12.83 20.31 -9.13
N MET A 382 -13.87 20.14 -8.31
CA MET A 382 -15.09 20.92 -8.39
C MET A 382 -14.83 22.42 -8.15
N ASN A 383 -13.98 22.74 -7.16
CA ASN A 383 -13.59 24.11 -6.85
C ASN A 383 -12.82 24.78 -8.00
N VAL A 384 -11.87 24.06 -8.62
CA VAL A 384 -11.09 24.59 -9.74
C VAL A 384 -11.96 24.78 -10.98
N SER A 385 -12.80 23.80 -11.33
CA SER A 385 -13.72 23.91 -12.46
C SER A 385 -14.72 25.07 -12.29
N SER A 386 -15.26 25.23 -11.07
CA SER A 386 -16.12 26.36 -10.70
C SER A 386 -15.39 27.70 -10.77
N ALA A 387 -14.12 27.75 -10.38
CA ALA A 387 -13.30 28.96 -10.45
C ALA A 387 -13.03 29.38 -11.91
N VAL A 388 -12.79 28.44 -12.82
CA VAL A 388 -12.67 28.73 -14.27
C VAL A 388 -14.00 29.25 -14.81
N ALA A 389 -15.11 28.55 -14.55
CA ALA A 389 -16.43 28.93 -15.06
C ALA A 389 -16.84 30.33 -14.58
N SER A 390 -16.74 30.60 -13.28
CA SER A 390 -17.07 31.92 -12.70
C SER A 390 -16.16 33.04 -13.24
N SER A 391 -14.86 32.79 -13.41
CA SER A 391 -13.93 33.78 -13.96
C SER A 391 -14.22 34.08 -15.44
N ALA A 392 -14.61 33.07 -16.23
CA ALA A 392 -15.01 33.23 -17.62
C ALA A 392 -16.33 34.01 -17.75
N ILE A 393 -17.33 33.72 -16.90
CA ILE A 393 -18.60 34.46 -16.86
C ILE A 393 -18.33 35.93 -16.55
N ASN A 394 -17.51 36.24 -15.54
CA ASN A 394 -17.19 37.62 -15.17
C ASN A 394 -16.50 38.36 -16.32
N ALA A 395 -15.48 37.74 -16.93
CA ALA A 395 -14.78 38.32 -18.07
C ALA A 395 -15.74 38.60 -19.25
N LEU A 396 -16.70 37.70 -19.50
CA LEU A 396 -17.69 37.87 -20.56
C LEU A 396 -18.66 39.02 -20.24
N VAL A 397 -19.16 39.08 -19.00
CA VAL A 397 -20.04 40.16 -18.53
C VAL A 397 -19.36 41.52 -18.65
N ASP A 398 -18.07 41.63 -18.33
CA ASP A 398 -17.31 42.87 -18.49
C ASP A 398 -17.27 43.34 -19.95
N VAL A 399 -17.05 42.43 -20.90
CA VAL A 399 -17.06 42.74 -22.34
C VAL A 399 -18.44 43.20 -22.79
N VAL A 400 -19.50 42.51 -22.35
CA VAL A 400 -20.88 42.86 -22.69
C VAL A 400 -21.26 44.22 -22.11
N ASN A 401 -20.97 44.48 -20.83
CA ASN A 401 -21.27 45.74 -20.16
C ASN A 401 -20.52 46.91 -20.84
N LEU A 402 -19.24 46.72 -21.18
CA LEU A 402 -18.48 47.72 -21.93
C LEU A 402 -19.14 48.00 -23.28
N GLN A 403 -19.49 46.96 -24.05
CA GLN A 403 -20.14 47.15 -25.34
C GLN A 403 -21.49 47.86 -25.20
N GLN A 404 -22.28 47.57 -24.17
CA GLN A 404 -23.54 48.27 -23.89
C GLN A 404 -23.32 49.77 -23.67
N THR A 405 -22.27 50.17 -22.92
CA THR A 405 -21.95 51.60 -22.72
C THR A 405 -21.53 52.31 -24.00
N LEU A 406 -20.88 51.60 -24.93
CA LEU A 406 -20.37 52.17 -26.19
C LEU A 406 -21.43 52.27 -27.30
N SER A 407 -22.58 51.61 -27.15
CA SER A 407 -23.48 51.35 -28.28
C SER A 407 -24.36 52.54 -28.73
N MET A 408 -24.08 53.79 -28.34
CA MET A 408 -24.70 55.09 -28.71
C MET A 408 -25.84 55.11 -29.78
N GLY A 409 -26.91 54.33 -29.61
CA GLY A 409 -28.01 54.15 -30.58
C GLY A 409 -27.77 53.16 -31.74
N ASP A 410 -26.54 52.71 -32.01
CA ASP A 410 -26.22 51.66 -33.00
C ASP A 410 -26.00 50.29 -32.34
N ASN A 411 -27.04 49.46 -32.42
CA ASN A 411 -27.04 48.14 -31.80
C ASN A 411 -26.41 47.03 -32.66
N THR A 412 -25.85 47.32 -33.85
CA THR A 412 -25.31 46.29 -34.75
C THR A 412 -24.15 45.50 -34.12
N LYS A 413 -23.17 46.21 -33.52
CA LYS A 413 -22.06 45.58 -32.80
C LYS A 413 -22.51 44.88 -31.52
N LEU A 414 -23.41 45.50 -30.76
CA LEU A 414 -23.96 44.92 -29.53
C LEU A 414 -24.68 43.59 -29.81
N LYS A 415 -25.44 43.53 -30.91
CA LYS A 415 -26.13 42.32 -31.37
C LYS A 415 -25.15 41.17 -31.63
N SER A 416 -24.04 41.41 -32.34
CA SER A 416 -23.00 40.38 -32.58
C SER A 416 -22.37 39.91 -31.27
N VAL A 417 -21.97 40.85 -30.42
CA VAL A 417 -21.33 40.56 -29.12
C VAL A 417 -22.25 39.75 -28.21
N ILE A 418 -23.54 40.07 -28.15
CA ILE A 418 -24.50 39.33 -27.35
C ILE A 418 -24.72 37.91 -27.89
N SER A 419 -24.83 37.74 -29.21
CA SER A 419 -24.99 36.41 -29.80
C SER A 419 -23.75 35.54 -29.57
N GLU A 420 -22.54 36.09 -29.70
CA GLU A 420 -21.28 35.42 -29.33
C GLU A 420 -21.22 35.08 -27.83
N ALA A 421 -21.70 35.98 -26.97
CA ALA A 421 -21.76 35.77 -25.51
C ALA A 421 -22.68 34.59 -25.15
N VAL A 422 -23.84 34.46 -25.80
CA VAL A 422 -24.78 33.34 -25.59
C VAL A 422 -24.16 32.01 -26.01
N ILE A 423 -23.37 31.99 -27.10
CA ILE A 423 -22.62 30.81 -27.54
C ILE A 423 -21.57 30.42 -26.49
N LEU A 424 -20.73 31.36 -26.06
CA LEU A 424 -19.71 31.08 -25.04
C LEU A 424 -20.33 30.65 -23.71
N MET A 425 -21.45 31.24 -23.29
CA MET A 425 -22.21 30.77 -22.13
C MET A 425 -22.67 29.32 -22.30
N SER A 426 -23.02 28.88 -23.51
CA SER A 426 -23.38 27.48 -23.73
C SER A 426 -22.18 26.55 -23.54
N THR A 427 -20.98 26.96 -24.00
CA THR A 427 -19.72 26.24 -23.74
C THR A 427 -19.41 26.15 -22.25
N ILE A 428 -19.47 27.26 -21.52
CA ILE A 428 -19.26 27.29 -20.06
C ILE A 428 -20.28 26.41 -19.32
N GLY A 429 -21.51 26.34 -19.82
CA GLY A 429 -22.58 25.52 -19.24
C GLY A 429 -22.30 24.03 -19.23
N ASN A 430 -21.49 23.55 -20.19
CA ASN A 430 -21.11 22.14 -20.29
C ASN A 430 -20.01 21.75 -19.28
N MET A 431 -19.40 22.71 -18.59
CA MET A 431 -18.41 22.43 -17.55
C MET A 431 -19.09 21.95 -16.26
N ASP A 432 -18.38 21.10 -15.53
CA ASP A 432 -18.75 20.74 -14.17
C ASP A 432 -18.55 21.97 -13.26
N MET A 433 -19.50 22.23 -12.36
CA MET A 433 -19.40 23.34 -11.39
C MET A 433 -20.32 23.08 -10.22
N ASP A 434 -20.00 23.66 -9.06
CA ASP A 434 -20.79 23.55 -7.85
C ASP A 434 -22.17 24.24 -8.00
N ALA A 435 -23.08 23.98 -7.06
CA ALA A 435 -24.44 24.52 -7.11
C ALA A 435 -24.47 26.06 -7.09
N LYS A 436 -23.56 26.70 -6.36
CA LYS A 436 -23.50 28.17 -6.25
C LYS A 436 -23.11 28.79 -7.59
N THR A 437 -22.08 28.26 -8.23
CA THR A 437 -21.59 28.69 -9.53
C THR A 437 -22.59 28.35 -10.63
N ARG A 438 -23.29 27.22 -10.53
CA ARG A 438 -24.39 26.86 -11.45
C ARG A 438 -25.55 27.86 -11.40
N ASN A 439 -25.92 28.32 -10.21
CA ASN A 439 -26.94 29.36 -10.05
C ASN A 439 -26.46 30.70 -10.63
N TYR A 440 -25.21 31.08 -10.34
CA TYR A 440 -24.59 32.28 -10.89
C TYR A 440 -24.54 32.28 -12.42
N TYR A 441 -24.14 31.14 -13.01
CA TYR A 441 -24.18 30.88 -14.44
C TYR A 441 -25.58 31.04 -15.02
N SER A 442 -26.57 30.39 -14.41
CA SER A 442 -27.95 30.37 -14.92
C SER A 442 -28.58 31.77 -14.91
N GLY A 443 -28.33 32.55 -13.85
CA GLY A 443 -28.77 33.95 -13.76
C GLY A 443 -28.19 34.80 -14.89
N ASN A 444 -26.86 34.78 -15.08
CA ASN A 444 -26.21 35.54 -16.15
C ASN A 444 -26.63 35.08 -17.56
N LYS A 445 -26.79 33.77 -17.76
CA LYS A 445 -27.24 33.21 -19.04
C LYS A 445 -28.63 33.71 -19.40
N ASN A 446 -29.56 33.65 -18.45
CA ASN A 446 -30.95 34.09 -18.68
C ASN A 446 -31.00 35.58 -19.02
N THR A 447 -30.19 36.41 -18.35
CA THR A 447 -30.05 37.83 -18.69
C THR A 447 -29.53 38.02 -20.11
N LEU A 448 -28.42 37.36 -20.48
CA LEU A 448 -27.84 37.46 -21.83
C LEU A 448 -28.82 36.99 -22.92
N VAL A 449 -29.52 35.86 -22.70
CA VAL A 449 -30.54 35.35 -23.63
C VAL A 449 -31.72 36.32 -23.73
N SER A 450 -32.13 36.97 -22.63
CA SER A 450 -33.19 37.98 -22.66
C SER A 450 -32.78 39.22 -23.48
N ILE A 451 -31.51 39.64 -23.38
CA ILE A 451 -30.94 40.73 -24.18
C ILE A 451 -30.87 40.31 -25.65
N ASP A 452 -30.38 39.10 -25.93
CA ASP A 452 -30.31 38.56 -27.30
C ASP A 452 -31.69 38.55 -27.95
N ASN A 453 -32.72 38.06 -27.25
CA ASN A 453 -34.09 38.05 -27.74
C ASN A 453 -34.67 39.45 -28.03
N ARG A 454 -34.19 40.49 -27.34
CA ARG A 454 -34.59 41.89 -27.57
C ARG A 454 -33.87 42.50 -28.78
N LEU A 455 -32.58 42.22 -28.94
CA LEU A 455 -31.75 42.73 -30.06
C LEU A 455 -31.94 41.93 -31.36
N ASN A 456 -32.26 40.65 -31.21
CA ASN A 456 -32.55 39.67 -32.25
C ASN A 456 -33.98 39.14 -32.10
N PRO A 457 -35.03 39.95 -32.34
CA PRO A 457 -36.39 39.47 -32.35
C PRO A 457 -36.58 38.53 -33.55
N SER A 458 -36.24 37.26 -33.38
CA SER A 458 -36.50 36.19 -34.33
C SER A 458 -37.99 35.84 -34.25
N GLY A 459 -38.77 36.59 -35.02
CA GLY A 459 -40.21 36.42 -35.18
C GLY A 459 -41.02 36.76 -33.93
N GLY A 460 -41.57 37.97 -33.84
CA GLY A 460 -42.57 38.33 -32.82
C GLY A 460 -44.01 38.06 -33.26
N CYS A 461 -44.95 37.88 -32.32
CA CYS A 461 -46.38 37.93 -32.65
C CYS A 461 -46.82 39.39 -32.86
N TYR A 462 -46.49 39.98 -34.02
CA TYR A 462 -46.78 41.38 -34.37
C TYR A 462 -48.18 41.91 -33.97
N ILE A 463 -49.25 41.18 -34.26
CA ILE A 463 -50.63 41.62 -33.92
C ILE A 463 -50.84 41.62 -32.41
N ALA A 464 -50.34 40.60 -31.71
CA ALA A 464 -50.44 40.54 -30.25
C ALA A 464 -49.59 41.64 -29.58
N THR A 465 -48.38 41.88 -30.07
CA THR A 465 -47.51 42.94 -29.57
C THR A 465 -48.11 44.33 -29.80
N MET A 466 -48.75 44.58 -30.96
CA MET A 466 -49.49 45.82 -31.23
C MET A 466 -50.62 46.04 -30.22
N VAL A 467 -51.37 44.99 -29.90
CA VAL A 467 -52.57 45.08 -29.07
C VAL A 467 -52.26 45.17 -27.57
N TYR A 468 -51.23 44.45 -27.12
CA TYR A 468 -50.83 44.42 -25.71
C TYR A 468 -49.71 45.43 -25.38
N GLY A 469 -49.17 46.12 -26.38
CA GLY A 469 -48.22 47.23 -26.23
C GLY A 469 -46.80 46.84 -25.83
N ASN A 470 -46.53 45.57 -25.49
CA ASN A 470 -45.21 45.09 -25.10
C ASN A 470 -44.93 43.68 -25.64
N TYR A 471 -43.72 43.46 -26.16
CA TYR A 471 -43.23 42.17 -26.65
C TYR A 471 -43.18 41.11 -25.53
N ASP A 472 -42.87 41.52 -24.31
CA ASP A 472 -42.77 40.67 -23.11
C ASP A 472 -44.09 40.61 -22.31
N HIS A 473 -45.20 41.12 -22.85
CA HIS A 473 -46.49 41.08 -22.15
C HIS A 473 -46.90 39.63 -21.84
N PRO A 474 -47.40 39.30 -20.62
CA PRO A 474 -47.71 37.92 -20.23
C PRO A 474 -48.61 37.18 -21.24
N GLN A 475 -49.58 37.87 -21.82
CA GLN A 475 -50.48 37.31 -22.83
C GLN A 475 -49.79 37.09 -24.20
N VAL A 476 -48.83 37.93 -24.58
CA VAL A 476 -48.00 37.73 -25.78
C VAL A 476 -47.12 36.50 -25.60
N MET A 477 -46.55 36.30 -24.41
CA MET A 477 -45.74 35.13 -24.08
C MET A 477 -46.54 33.82 -24.19
N VAL A 478 -47.81 33.80 -23.75
CA VAL A 478 -48.69 32.62 -23.94
C VAL A 478 -48.91 32.31 -25.43
N LEU A 479 -49.15 33.33 -26.26
CA LEU A 479 -49.37 33.14 -27.70
C LEU A 479 -48.10 32.69 -28.44
N ARG A 480 -46.93 33.18 -28.02
CA ARG A 480 -45.64 32.76 -28.56
C ARG A 480 -45.33 31.32 -28.19
N ASP A 481 -45.57 30.93 -26.95
CA ASP A 481 -45.42 29.54 -26.53
C ASP A 481 -46.38 28.62 -27.32
N PHE A 482 -47.63 29.02 -27.56
CA PHE A 482 -48.53 28.27 -28.45
C PHE A 482 -47.98 28.17 -29.89
N ARG A 483 -47.40 29.25 -30.43
CA ARG A 483 -46.76 29.21 -31.74
C ARG A 483 -45.60 28.21 -31.76
N ASP A 484 -44.70 28.27 -30.80
CA ASP A 484 -43.47 27.49 -30.79
C ASP A 484 -43.70 26.03 -30.41
N SER A 485 -44.54 25.78 -29.40
CA SER A 485 -44.79 24.45 -28.86
C SER A 485 -45.88 23.67 -29.61
N TYR A 486 -46.85 24.35 -30.24
CA TYR A 486 -48.00 23.72 -30.89
C TYR A 486 -48.03 23.93 -32.42
N LEU A 487 -47.93 25.17 -32.91
CA LEU A 487 -48.03 25.45 -34.36
C LEU A 487 -46.77 25.02 -35.11
N ALA A 488 -45.58 25.35 -34.61
CA ALA A 488 -44.31 25.05 -35.28
C ALA A 488 -44.04 23.54 -35.41
N LYS A 489 -44.71 22.71 -34.62
CA LYS A 489 -44.63 21.23 -34.72
C LYS A 489 -45.50 20.65 -35.82
N ARG A 490 -46.43 21.41 -36.41
CA ARG A 490 -47.41 20.92 -37.41
C ARG A 490 -47.15 21.54 -38.78
N TYR A 491 -47.32 20.75 -39.84
CA TYR A 491 -47.08 21.22 -41.22
C TYR A 491 -47.92 22.44 -41.58
N TRP A 492 -49.24 22.40 -41.30
CA TRP A 492 -50.13 23.54 -41.51
C TRP A 492 -49.77 24.73 -40.60
N GLY A 493 -49.30 24.47 -39.38
CA GLY A 493 -48.89 25.50 -38.44
C GLY A 493 -47.64 26.25 -38.91
N LYS A 494 -46.67 25.56 -39.53
CA LYS A 494 -45.52 26.20 -40.20
C LYS A 494 -45.94 27.09 -41.38
N GLN A 495 -46.92 26.66 -42.19
CA GLN A 495 -47.46 27.49 -43.27
C GLN A 495 -48.22 28.71 -42.73
N PHE A 496 -49.03 28.53 -41.68
CA PHE A 496 -49.71 29.62 -40.99
C PHE A 496 -48.72 30.66 -40.46
N ILE A 497 -47.65 30.21 -39.78
CA ILE A 497 -46.57 31.07 -39.29
C ILE A 497 -45.96 31.85 -40.47
N LYS A 498 -45.63 31.19 -41.57
CA LYS A 498 -45.03 31.85 -42.74
C LYS A 498 -45.93 32.94 -43.34
N ILE A 499 -47.23 32.68 -43.46
CA ILE A 499 -48.22 33.67 -43.93
C ILE A 499 -48.33 34.82 -42.93
N TYR A 500 -48.43 34.50 -41.64
CA TYR A 500 -48.51 35.46 -40.56
C TYR A 500 -47.33 36.44 -40.62
N TYR A 501 -46.09 35.95 -40.64
CA TYR A 501 -44.88 36.79 -40.74
C TYR A 501 -44.80 37.61 -42.03
N LYS A 502 -45.36 37.12 -43.14
CA LYS A 502 -45.36 37.82 -44.42
C LYS A 502 -46.30 39.03 -44.45
N TYR A 503 -47.48 38.92 -43.84
CA TYR A 503 -48.54 39.94 -43.97
C TYR A 503 -48.79 40.76 -42.71
N SER A 504 -48.55 40.21 -41.52
CA SER A 504 -48.87 40.90 -40.26
C SER A 504 -48.14 42.22 -40.05
N PRO A 505 -46.87 42.44 -40.47
CA PRO A 505 -46.19 43.73 -40.25
C PRO A 505 -46.92 44.89 -40.94
N LYS A 506 -47.26 44.74 -42.23
CA LYS A 506 -48.00 45.76 -43.01
C LYS A 506 -49.43 45.97 -42.49
N LEU A 507 -50.03 44.94 -41.92
CA LEU A 507 -51.35 45.03 -41.30
C LEU A 507 -51.30 45.85 -40.00
N VAL A 508 -50.28 45.61 -39.17
CA VAL A 508 -50.08 46.35 -37.90
C VAL A 508 -49.82 47.83 -38.17
N GLU A 509 -49.01 48.18 -39.16
CA GLU A 509 -48.78 49.58 -39.56
C GLU A 509 -50.10 50.31 -39.86
N LYS A 510 -51.03 49.66 -40.59
CA LYS A 510 -52.34 50.26 -40.92
C LYS A 510 -53.30 50.30 -39.73
N LEU A 511 -53.18 49.41 -38.76
CA LEU A 511 -54.11 49.28 -37.64
C LEU A 511 -53.67 50.05 -36.37
N THR A 512 -52.43 50.52 -36.31
CA THR A 512 -51.86 51.14 -35.10
C THR A 512 -52.67 52.34 -34.60
N GLU A 513 -53.27 53.14 -35.50
CA GLU A 513 -54.05 54.33 -35.13
C GLU A 513 -55.54 54.03 -34.85
N HIS A 514 -56.04 52.84 -35.16
CA HIS A 514 -57.46 52.49 -35.04
C HIS A 514 -57.81 51.87 -33.68
N LYS A 515 -57.93 52.72 -32.64
CA LYS A 515 -58.18 52.31 -31.24
C LYS A 515 -59.40 51.40 -31.04
N LYS A 516 -60.50 51.58 -31.79
CA LYS A 516 -61.71 50.73 -31.70
C LYS A 516 -61.44 49.31 -32.22
N ILE A 517 -60.72 49.18 -33.33
CA ILE A 517 -60.37 47.89 -33.93
C ILE A 517 -59.38 47.15 -33.03
N ASN A 518 -58.37 47.84 -32.51
CA ASN A 518 -57.38 47.22 -31.62
C ASN A 518 -58.02 46.68 -30.33
N ARG A 519 -59.04 47.37 -29.80
CA ARG A 519 -59.83 46.89 -28.65
C ARG A 519 -60.64 45.62 -28.99
N MET A 520 -61.22 45.55 -30.19
CA MET A 520 -61.93 44.35 -30.64
C MET A 520 -60.98 43.15 -30.80
N ILE A 521 -59.82 43.37 -31.43
CA ILE A 521 -58.78 42.33 -31.58
C ILE A 521 -58.29 41.89 -30.20
N LYS A 522 -58.12 42.82 -29.25
CA LYS A 522 -57.75 42.51 -27.86
C LYS A 522 -58.72 41.54 -27.22
N ASN A 523 -60.02 41.82 -27.29
CA ASN A 523 -61.03 40.96 -26.68
C ASN A 523 -61.01 39.54 -27.27
N ILE A 524 -60.79 39.40 -28.59
CA ILE A 524 -60.66 38.09 -29.25
C ILE A 524 -59.42 37.36 -28.75
N LEU A 525 -58.28 38.04 -28.68
CA LEU A 525 -57.04 37.46 -28.20
C LEU A 525 -57.11 37.10 -26.71
N ASP A 526 -57.80 37.90 -25.88
CA ASP A 526 -57.99 37.62 -24.46
C ASP A 526 -58.78 36.31 -24.26
N VAL A 527 -59.87 36.12 -24.98
CA VAL A 527 -60.67 34.88 -24.95
C VAL A 527 -59.83 33.68 -25.39
N PHE A 528 -59.05 33.84 -26.45
CA PHE A 528 -58.19 32.77 -26.95
C PHE A 528 -57.06 32.43 -25.95
N VAL A 529 -56.44 33.43 -25.35
CA VAL A 529 -55.40 33.24 -24.32
C VAL A 529 -55.98 32.53 -23.09
N GLU A 530 -57.17 32.90 -22.63
CA GLU A 530 -57.82 32.22 -21.51
C GLU A 530 -58.16 30.76 -21.83
N HIS A 531 -58.57 30.47 -23.07
CA HIS A 531 -58.75 29.09 -23.52
C HIS A 531 -57.43 28.30 -23.51
N LEU A 532 -56.34 28.89 -24.01
CA LEU A 532 -55.01 28.26 -24.01
C LEU A 532 -54.48 28.01 -22.60
N LYS A 533 -54.70 28.93 -21.66
CA LYS A 533 -54.30 28.75 -20.25
C LYS A 533 -55.08 27.63 -19.58
N ARG A 534 -56.39 27.50 -19.84
CA ARG A 534 -57.24 26.43 -19.28
C ARG A 534 -56.87 25.04 -19.79
N ASN A 535 -56.40 24.95 -21.04
CA ASN A 535 -56.03 23.69 -21.69
C ASN A 535 -54.54 23.33 -21.55
N LYS A 536 -53.75 24.14 -20.84
CA LYS A 536 -52.40 23.77 -20.39
C LYS A 536 -52.48 22.91 -19.12
N LYS A 537 -52.81 21.63 -19.30
CA LYS A 537 -52.46 20.56 -18.36
C LYS A 537 -51.54 19.57 -19.07
#